data_AF-A0A845XXJ7-F1
#
_entry.id   AF-A0A845XXJ7-F1
#
_cell.length_a   1.000
_cell.length_b   1.000
_cell.length_c   1.000
_cell.angle_alpha   90.00
_cell.angle_beta   90.00
_cell.angle_gamma   90.00
#
_symmetry.space_group_name_H-M   'P 1'
#
loop_
_entity.id
_entity.type
_entity.pdbx_description
1 polymer ?
#
loop_
_entity_poly.entity_id
_entity_poly.type
_entity_poly.pdbx_seq_one_letter_code
_entity_poly.pdbx_strand_id
1 'polypeptide(L)'
;MIYEVILSRENDKYIARAKEWPEVMVVENSRDAAINQLKAQLLDYLTNQVEVVEVDIPLLGKTGNPWLDKFGWFKDDPTFDDLQPEIAAYRQEIDQEILILPILSPDCL
;
A
#
# COMPACT_ATOMS: atom_id res chain seq x y z
N MET A 1 -10.26 1.21 -20.49
CA MET A 1 -9.96 1.17 -19.05
C MET A 1 -8.68 1.94 -18.81
N ILE A 2 -8.59 2.66 -17.70
CA ILE A 2 -7.41 3.41 -17.29
C ILE A 2 -6.88 2.70 -16.04
N TYR A 3 -5.59 2.39 -16.03
CA TYR A 3 -4.91 1.77 -14.90
C TYR A 3 -3.81 2.69 -14.41
N GLU A 4 -3.66 2.76 -13.10
CA GLU A 4 -2.52 3.44 -12.49
C GLU A 4 -1.28 2.57 -12.59
N VAL A 5 -0.19 3.16 -13.08
CA VAL A 5 1.10 2.49 -13.26
C VAL A 5 2.10 3.12 -12.32
N ILE A 6 2.79 2.30 -11.54
CA ILE A 6 3.96 2.74 -10.78
C ILE A 6 5.17 2.56 -11.71
N LEU A 7 5.88 3.65 -11.94
CA LEU A 7 7.10 3.68 -12.75
C LEU A 7 8.27 4.06 -11.86
N SER A 8 9.27 3.19 -11.76
CA SER A 8 10.55 3.45 -11.08
C SER A 8 11.73 3.31 -12.04
N ARG A 9 12.90 3.78 -11.60
CA ARG A 9 14.15 3.66 -12.34
C ARG A 9 15.22 3.04 -11.45
N GLU A 10 15.82 1.96 -11.92
CA GLU A 10 16.92 1.25 -11.25
C GLU A 10 17.97 0.83 -12.27
N ASN A 11 19.26 1.04 -11.98
CA ASN A 11 20.38 0.65 -12.85
C ASN A 11 20.18 1.07 -14.34
N ASP A 12 19.75 2.31 -14.56
CA ASP A 12 19.42 2.87 -15.88
C ASP A 12 18.30 2.19 -16.66
N LYS A 13 17.53 1.32 -16.02
CA LYS A 13 16.32 0.71 -16.57
C LYS A 13 15.07 1.31 -15.95
N TYR A 14 14.01 1.36 -16.75
CA TYR A 14 12.68 1.73 -16.32
C TYR A 14 11.92 0.47 -15.94
N ILE A 15 11.37 0.45 -14.74
CA ILE A 15 10.55 -0.64 -14.22
C ILE A 15 9.12 -0.12 -14.13
N ALA A 16 8.21 -0.70 -14.90
CA ALA A 16 6.80 -0.35 -14.87
C ALA A 16 5.99 -1.52 -14.30
N ARG A 17 5.08 -1.22 -13.35
CA ARG A 17 4.18 -2.21 -12.74
C ARG A 17 2.76 -1.67 -12.65
N ALA A 18 1.77 -2.55 -12.84
CA ALA A 18 0.39 -2.20 -12.57
C ALA A 18 0.18 -2.06 -11.05
N LYS A 19 -0.47 -0.98 -10.60
CA LYS A 19 -0.68 -0.74 -9.15
C LYS A 19 -1.53 -1.82 -8.50
N GLU A 20 -2.58 -2.25 -9.19
CA GLU A 20 -3.53 -3.25 -8.69
C GLU A 20 -2.93 -4.66 -8.72
N TRP A 21 -2.04 -4.94 -9.69
CA TRP A 21 -1.44 -6.26 -9.91
C TRP A 21 0.09 -6.17 -9.97
N PRO A 22 0.76 -6.22 -8.80
CA PRO A 22 2.21 -6.16 -8.67
C PRO A 22 2.97 -7.18 -9.52
N GLU A 23 2.34 -8.32 -9.82
CA GLU A 23 2.88 -9.41 -10.62
C GLU A 23 3.04 -9.06 -12.10
N VAL A 24 2.28 -8.08 -12.62
CA VAL A 24 2.43 -7.59 -14.00
C VAL A 24 3.46 -6.47 -14.00
N MET A 25 4.70 -6.83 -14.35
CA MET A 25 5.86 -5.95 -14.32
C MET A 25 6.74 -6.15 -15.56
N VAL A 26 7.27 -5.04 -16.06
CA VAL A 26 8.24 -5.01 -17.15
C VAL A 26 9.45 -4.16 -16.80
N VAL A 27 10.58 -4.48 -17.43
CA VAL A 27 11.84 -3.76 -17.28
C VAL A 27 12.38 -3.41 -18.66
N GLU A 28 12.53 -2.13 -18.95
CA GLU A 28 12.89 -1.63 -20.29
C GLU A 28 13.92 -0.51 -20.24
N ASN A 29 14.55 -0.23 -21.38
CA ASN A 29 15.60 0.79 -21.48
C ASN A 29 15.07 2.22 -21.66
N SER A 30 13.75 2.39 -21.83
CA SER A 30 13.13 3.71 -21.93
C SER A 30 11.76 3.72 -21.24
N ARG A 31 11.35 4.92 -20.82
CA ARG A 31 10.04 5.17 -20.21
C ARG A 31 8.89 4.69 -21.09
N ASP A 32 8.92 5.07 -22.36
CA ASP A 32 7.84 4.77 -23.29
C ASP A 32 7.81 3.28 -23.66
N ALA A 33 8.98 2.62 -23.76
CA ALA A 33 9.04 1.18 -23.95
C ALA A 33 8.42 0.43 -22.76
N ALA A 34 8.78 0.82 -21.53
CA ALA A 34 8.23 0.22 -20.31
C ALA A 34 6.70 0.35 -20.26
N ILE A 35 6.16 1.54 -20.54
CA ILE A 35 4.71 1.77 -20.52
C ILE A 35 3.99 0.97 -21.60
N ASN A 36 4.53 0.96 -22.84
CA ASN A 36 3.90 0.25 -23.94
C ASN A 36 3.94 -1.28 -23.76
N GLN A 37 5.06 -1.81 -23.26
CA GLN A 37 5.18 -3.24 -22.98
C GLN A 37 4.29 -3.65 -21.80
N LEU A 38 4.24 -2.84 -20.74
CA LEU A 38 3.34 -3.08 -19.61
C LEU A 38 1.88 -3.12 -20.09
N LYS A 39 1.48 -2.19 -20.97
CA LYS A 39 0.13 -2.17 -21.54
C LYS A 39 -0.20 -3.46 -22.29
N ALA A 40 0.73 -3.99 -23.08
CA ALA A 40 0.54 -5.24 -23.81
C ALA A 40 0.44 -6.44 -22.85
N GLN A 41 1.33 -6.52 -21.87
CA GLN A 41 1.31 -7.58 -20.85
C GLN A 41 0.06 -7.54 -19.99
N LEU A 42 -0.38 -6.35 -19.57
CA LEU A 42 -1.58 -6.17 -18.76
C LEU A 42 -2.83 -6.58 -19.51
N LEU A 43 -2.91 -6.26 -20.81
CA LEU A 43 -4.00 -6.68 -21.66
C LEU A 43 -4.04 -8.20 -21.82
N ASP A 44 -2.88 -8.83 -22.06
CA ASP A 44 -2.79 -10.29 -22.17
C ASP A 44 -3.18 -10.98 -20.85
N TYR A 45 -2.66 -10.49 -19.72
CA TYR A 45 -3.01 -10.99 -18.40
C TYR A 45 -4.52 -10.97 -18.16
N LEU A 46 -5.15 -9.83 -18.44
CA LEU A 46 -6.60 -9.62 -18.30
C LEU A 46 -7.47 -10.48 -19.18
N THR A 47 -6.99 -10.79 -20.38
CA THR A 47 -7.80 -11.45 -21.40
C THR A 47 -7.62 -12.95 -21.35
N ASN A 48 -6.42 -13.42 -21.00
CA ASN A 48 -6.01 -14.81 -21.23
C ASN A 48 -5.55 -15.54 -19.97
N GLN A 49 -5.15 -14.85 -18.90
CA GLN A 49 -4.52 -15.48 -17.74
C GLN A 49 -5.40 -15.49 -16.50
N VAL A 50 -6.28 -14.50 -16.35
CA VAL A 50 -7.13 -14.37 -15.16
C VAL A 50 -8.60 -14.29 -15.49
N GLU A 51 -9.40 -14.69 -14.50
CA GLU A 51 -10.84 -14.53 -14.48
C GLU A 51 -11.22 -13.87 -13.14
N VAL A 52 -12.09 -12.87 -13.20
CA VAL A 52 -12.67 -12.27 -11.99
C VAL A 52 -13.91 -13.07 -11.65
N VAL A 53 -13.83 -13.86 -10.57
CA VAL A 53 -14.96 -14.63 -10.05
C VAL A 53 -15.46 -14.04 -8.74
N GLU A 54 -16.77 -13.93 -8.60
CA GLU A 54 -17.41 -13.59 -7.34
C GLU A 54 -17.57 -14.87 -6.50
N VAL A 55 -17.06 -14.84 -5.27
CA VAL A 55 -17.14 -15.96 -4.34
C VAL A 55 -17.94 -15.51 -3.12
N ASP A 56 -19.06 -16.19 -2.86
CA ASP A 56 -19.78 -16.05 -1.61
C ASP A 56 -18.99 -16.76 -0.51
N ILE A 57 -18.51 -15.99 0.47
CA ILE A 57 -17.82 -16.51 1.65
C ILE A 57 -18.84 -16.57 2.78
N PRO A 58 -19.40 -17.75 3.09
CA PRO A 58 -20.38 -17.86 4.15
C PRO A 58 -19.72 -17.53 5.48
N LEU A 59 -20.24 -16.52 6.17
CA LEU A 59 -19.87 -16.25 7.56
C LEU A 59 -20.32 -17.43 8.41
N LEU A 60 -19.36 -18.15 9.01
CA LEU A 60 -19.63 -19.22 9.95
C LEU A 60 -20.20 -18.63 11.24
N GLY A 61 -21.53 -18.50 11.32
CA GLY A 61 -22.28 -18.08 12.51
C GLY A 61 -22.63 -16.60 12.56
N LYS A 62 -23.46 -16.22 13.54
CA LYS A 62 -23.73 -14.81 13.87
C LYS A 62 -22.46 -14.21 14.46
N THR A 63 -21.58 -13.68 13.61
CA THR A 63 -20.51 -12.80 14.07
C THR A 63 -21.18 -11.49 14.48
N GLY A 64 -21.49 -11.35 15.78
CA GLY A 64 -21.68 -10.03 16.36
C GLY A 64 -20.46 -9.16 16.02
N ASN A 65 -20.63 -7.85 15.91
CA ASN A 65 -19.49 -6.97 15.65
C ASN A 65 -18.44 -7.18 16.77
N PRO A 66 -17.25 -7.74 16.47
CA PRO A 66 -16.28 -8.10 17.48
C PRO A 66 -15.70 -6.89 18.23
N TRP A 67 -15.91 -5.69 17.67
CA TRP A 67 -15.54 -4.42 18.30
C TRP A 67 -16.51 -3.98 19.39
N LEU A 68 -17.75 -4.49 19.39
CA LEU A 68 -18.72 -4.17 20.45
C LEU A 68 -18.26 -4.72 21.81
N ASP A 69 -17.65 -5.90 21.84
CA ASP A 69 -17.09 -6.49 23.06
C ASP A 69 -15.89 -5.70 23.60
N LYS A 70 -15.27 -4.85 22.76
CA LYS A 70 -14.09 -4.05 23.08
C LYS A 70 -14.40 -2.58 23.36
N PHE A 71 -15.65 -2.15 23.17
CA PHE A 71 -16.04 -0.76 23.37
C PHE A 71 -15.90 -0.36 24.85
N GLY A 72 -15.07 0.64 25.12
CA GLY A 72 -14.83 1.14 26.48
C GLY A 72 -13.93 0.24 27.35
N TRP A 73 -13.19 -0.70 26.76
CA TRP A 73 -12.31 -1.62 27.50
C TRP A 73 -11.30 -0.91 28.41
N PHE A 74 -10.88 0.31 28.05
CA PHE A 74 -9.94 1.13 28.84
C PHE A 74 -10.61 2.09 29.84
N LYS A 75 -11.95 2.12 29.92
CA LYS A 75 -12.66 3.09 30.77
C LYS A 75 -12.27 2.98 32.24
N ASP A 76 -12.12 1.75 32.73
CA ASP A 76 -11.82 1.46 34.13
C ASP A 76 -10.35 1.00 34.32
N ASP A 77 -9.50 1.20 33.31
CA ASP A 77 -8.08 0.87 33.39
C ASP A 77 -7.34 1.98 34.16
N PRO A 78 -6.82 1.71 35.38
CA PRO A 78 -6.19 2.72 36.21
C PRO A 78 -4.86 3.23 35.64
N THR A 79 -4.30 2.55 34.64
CA THR A 79 -3.03 2.91 33.98
C THR A 79 -3.24 3.67 32.67
N PHE A 80 -4.50 3.87 32.25
CA PHE A 80 -4.78 4.52 30.97
C PHE A 80 -4.28 5.97 30.89
N ASP A 81 -4.36 6.70 32.00
CA ASP A 81 -3.85 8.08 32.07
C ASP A 81 -2.32 8.13 31.97
N ASP A 82 -1.62 7.12 32.51
CA ASP A 82 -0.16 6.99 32.41
C ASP A 82 0.29 6.57 31.01
N LEU A 83 -0.57 5.90 30.23
CA LEU A 83 -0.30 5.51 28.84
C LEU A 83 -0.36 6.71 27.87
N GLN A 84 -1.20 7.72 28.14
CA GLN A 84 -1.33 8.91 27.29
C GLN A 84 -0.01 9.66 27.04
N PRO A 85 0.81 9.99 28.07
CA PRO A 85 2.08 10.68 27.85
C PRO A 85 3.09 9.82 27.08
N GLU A 86 3.11 8.51 27.28
CA GLU A 86 3.98 7.59 26.52
C GLU A 86 3.61 7.56 25.03
N ILE A 87 2.31 7.52 24.72
CA ILE A 87 1.83 7.62 23.33
C ILE A 87 2.21 8.98 22.72
N ALA A 88 2.10 10.06 23.49
CA ALA A 88 2.45 11.40 23.02
C ALA A 88 3.96 11.53 22.74
N ALA A 89 4.80 11.00 23.63
CA ALA A 89 6.25 10.96 23.45
C ALA A 89 6.63 10.16 22.20
N TYR A 90 6.08 8.95 22.05
CA TYR A 90 6.31 8.10 20.88
C TYR A 90 5.91 8.79 19.55
N ARG A 91 4.78 9.52 19.54
CA ARG A 91 4.38 10.30 18.36
C ARG A 91 5.36 11.41 18.04
N GLN A 92 5.86 12.12 19.06
CA GLN A 92 6.87 13.15 18.86
C GLN A 92 8.19 12.58 18.34
N GLU A 93 8.61 11.41 18.81
CA GLU A 93 9.78 10.70 18.30
C GLU A 93 9.61 10.35 16.82
N ILE A 94 8.46 9.77 16.44
CA ILE A 94 8.16 9.49 15.02
C ILE A 94 8.10 10.77 14.19
N ASP A 95 7.44 11.82 14.65
CA ASP A 95 7.32 13.06 13.91
C ASP A 95 8.70 13.73 13.72
N GLN A 96 9.60 13.60 14.71
CA GLN A 96 10.99 14.01 14.59
C GLN A 96 11.77 13.11 13.62
N GLU A 97 11.60 11.79 13.66
CA GLU A 97 12.21 10.87 12.69
C GLU A 97 11.71 11.13 11.26
N ILE A 98 10.43 11.45 11.06
CA ILE A 98 9.86 11.86 9.77
C ILE A 98 10.44 13.20 9.31
N LEU A 99 10.73 14.13 10.24
CA LEU A 99 11.44 15.37 9.93
C LEU A 99 12.94 15.19 9.65
N ILE A 100 13.55 14.10 10.14
CA ILE A 100 14.98 13.79 10.05
C ILE A 100 15.29 12.81 8.90
N LEU A 101 14.29 12.08 8.38
CA LEU A 101 14.41 11.44 7.07
C LEU A 101 14.64 12.57 6.05
N PRO A 102 15.82 12.64 5.42
CA PRO A 102 16.06 13.67 4.44
C PRO A 102 15.01 13.46 3.35
N ILE A 103 14.31 14.53 3.01
CA ILE A 103 13.85 14.78 1.66
C ILE A 103 15.00 14.28 0.76
N LEU A 104 14.81 13.12 0.14
CA LEU A 104 15.81 12.50 -0.71
C LEU A 104 16.04 13.46 -1.88
N SER A 105 17.11 14.22 -1.75
CA SER A 105 17.79 15.13 -2.68
C SER A 105 17.15 16.51 -2.99
N PRO A 106 17.92 17.61 -2.87
CA PRO A 106 17.56 18.99 -3.25
C PRO A 106 17.82 19.39 -4.72
N ASP A 107 18.10 18.46 -5.64
CA ASP A 107 18.47 18.82 -7.02
C ASP A 107 17.31 18.67 -8.01
N CYS A 108 16.42 19.65 -8.02
CA CYS A 108 15.55 19.99 -9.15
C CYS A 108 15.71 21.50 -9.44
N LEU A 109 16.82 21.86 -10.11
CA LEU A 109 16.89 23.04 -10.97
C LEU A 109 16.29 22.71 -12.34
#